data_AF-A0A2N5DZ92-F1
#
_entry.id   AF-A0A2N5DZ92-F1
#
_cell.length_a   1.000
_cell.length_b   1.000
_cell.length_c   1.000
_cell.angle_alpha   90.00
_cell.angle_beta   90.00
_cell.angle_gamma   90.00
#
_symmetry.space_group_name_H-M   'P 1'
#
loop_
_entity.id
_entity.type
_entity.pdbx_description
1 polymer ?
#
loop_
_entity_poly.entity_id
_entity_poly.type
_entity_poly.pdbx_seq_one_letter_code
_entity_poly.pdbx_strand_id
1 'polypeptide(L)'
;MQQASEYFNALNHDYLAVHQAKEELFWQNYMGTGAEDVAEKFAAAESAYKRFIANPAHMCELRALIAQVEQQPDSDDRAALLHGLRGWQRFFESNAIEDPAAQALMDEIIQAEGALYSRRKTLRLTHQTAPGREAEASLGELLTNQATNDDENCRRSSQQALRGLEQWLLVNGLPELVTLRNRFARRMGFRNYFDYKVNLTERMTPEALFAILDRFEQETREANARSLQQLASNKGPEALDAWNIRYASAGDVTRQLDPYFPFSQSLQRWVESFKRLHIGFRGAQMQLDLLVRRGKYENGFMHGPVPAFYDQGKWVPARLNFTSLAQPDQVGSGASGLNTLFHEGGHAAHFANITQNAPCFSQEFAPTSMAYAETQSMFCDSLLDDADWLKRYALDKNGEPVPDALIHAGIEARQPMRAFNERHILLVPYFEWSLYQMAEADLTPEAITQLARETEQRILGVDSPRPTLAIPHLLSMESACSYQGYLLAMMAVEQTRHFFLQRDGYLTDNPAIGPDLAAHYWQPGNSVSHNDTLLSLTGEGFNPDYLAQACNQTAEQAWQQAQVTIVSAATRPQPPADFDLNAAIRIVDGERVIADNRDGDEGMCADFAEYIRGHY
;
A
#
# COMPACT_ATOMS: atom_id res chain seq x y z
N MET A 1 -11.50 -1.56 -39.54
CA MET A 1 -12.08 -1.60 -38.17
C MET A 1 -12.33 -3.01 -37.67
N GLN A 2 -12.99 -3.89 -38.43
CA GLN A 2 -13.30 -5.26 -37.99
C GLN A 2 -12.09 -6.05 -37.46
N GLN A 3 -11.00 -6.15 -38.24
CA GLN A 3 -9.78 -6.85 -37.83
C GLN A 3 -9.21 -6.33 -36.48
N ALA A 4 -9.19 -5.01 -36.29
CA ALA A 4 -8.68 -4.40 -35.06
C ALA A 4 -9.60 -4.68 -33.87
N SER A 5 -10.92 -4.71 -34.08
CA SER A 5 -11.89 -5.11 -33.05
C SER A 5 -11.77 -6.59 -32.68
N GLU A 6 -11.57 -7.47 -33.66
CA GLU A 6 -11.35 -8.90 -33.44
C GLU A 6 -10.06 -9.13 -32.64
N TYR A 7 -8.96 -8.45 -32.99
CA TYR A 7 -7.71 -8.49 -32.24
C TYR A 7 -7.89 -7.98 -30.80
N PHE A 8 -8.55 -6.84 -30.60
CA PHE A 8 -8.79 -6.27 -29.28
C PHE A 8 -9.58 -7.22 -28.37
N ASN A 9 -10.65 -7.81 -28.88
CA ASN A 9 -11.47 -8.76 -28.12
C ASN A 9 -10.71 -10.06 -27.83
N ALA A 10 -9.94 -10.58 -28.79
CA ALA A 10 -9.08 -11.75 -28.58
C ALA A 10 -8.03 -11.48 -27.51
N LEU A 11 -7.38 -10.31 -27.54
CA LEU A 11 -6.37 -9.93 -26.56
C LEU A 11 -6.94 -9.82 -25.13
N ASN A 12 -8.16 -9.27 -24.98
CA ASN A 12 -8.88 -9.28 -23.70
C ASN A 12 -9.10 -10.71 -23.19
N HIS A 13 -9.56 -11.61 -24.05
CA HIS A 13 -9.85 -13.00 -23.70
C HIS A 13 -8.58 -13.78 -23.33
N ASP A 14 -7.53 -13.66 -24.15
CA ASP A 14 -6.26 -14.36 -23.97
C ASP A 14 -5.56 -13.92 -22.69
N TYR A 15 -5.59 -12.61 -22.38
CA TYR A 15 -5.09 -12.09 -21.11
C TYR A 15 -5.85 -12.69 -19.93
N LEU A 16 -7.19 -12.67 -19.96
CA LEU A 16 -8.00 -13.19 -18.85
C LEU A 16 -7.72 -14.67 -18.61
N ALA A 17 -7.52 -15.46 -19.67
CA ALA A 17 -7.22 -16.88 -19.54
C ALA A 17 -5.91 -17.13 -18.77
N VAL A 18 -4.83 -16.39 -19.09
CA VAL A 18 -3.54 -16.55 -18.39
C VAL A 18 -3.54 -15.90 -17.00
N HIS A 19 -4.20 -14.75 -16.85
CA HIS A 19 -4.31 -14.02 -15.58
C HIS A 19 -5.12 -14.82 -14.56
N GLN A 20 -6.35 -15.21 -14.91
CA GLN A 20 -7.24 -15.93 -14.02
C GLN A 20 -6.63 -17.25 -13.55
N ALA A 21 -6.04 -18.03 -14.47
CA ALA A 21 -5.38 -19.29 -14.12
C ALA A 21 -4.24 -19.06 -13.12
N LYS A 22 -3.43 -18.01 -13.31
CA LYS A 22 -2.37 -17.64 -12.39
C LYS A 22 -2.93 -17.24 -11.02
N GLU A 23 -3.93 -16.36 -10.98
CA GLU A 23 -4.43 -15.82 -9.71
C GLU A 23 -5.20 -16.80 -8.85
N GLU A 24 -5.96 -17.72 -9.47
CA GLU A 24 -6.64 -18.78 -8.73
C GLU A 24 -5.64 -19.72 -8.04
N LEU A 25 -4.54 -20.04 -8.72
CA LEU A 25 -3.44 -20.84 -8.18
C LEU A 25 -2.57 -20.06 -7.20
N PHE A 26 -2.36 -18.76 -7.42
CA PHE A 26 -1.68 -17.86 -6.49
C PHE A 26 -2.37 -17.90 -5.13
N TRP A 27 -3.68 -17.69 -5.10
CA TRP A 27 -4.45 -17.72 -3.86
C TRP A 27 -4.33 -19.05 -3.13
N GLN A 28 -4.46 -20.18 -3.84
CA GLN A 28 -4.31 -21.51 -3.23
C GLN A 28 -2.91 -21.71 -2.65
N ASN A 29 -1.88 -21.38 -3.42
CA ASN A 29 -0.49 -21.53 -3.02
C ASN A 29 -0.15 -20.66 -1.79
N TYR A 30 -0.56 -19.39 -1.81
CA TYR A 30 -0.23 -18.43 -0.75
C TYR A 30 -1.08 -18.64 0.51
N MET A 31 -2.33 -19.09 0.38
CA MET A 31 -3.15 -19.41 1.55
C MET A 31 -2.89 -20.82 2.10
N GLY A 32 -1.98 -21.59 1.50
CA GLY A 32 -1.71 -22.97 1.90
C GLY A 32 -2.96 -23.85 1.82
N THR A 33 -3.71 -23.73 0.72
CA THR A 33 -4.91 -24.52 0.42
C THR A 33 -4.75 -25.29 -0.90
N GLY A 34 -5.67 -26.22 -1.20
CA GLY A 34 -5.62 -27.01 -2.42
C GLY A 34 -4.68 -28.22 -2.35
N ALA A 35 -4.41 -28.79 -3.52
CA ALA A 35 -3.66 -30.05 -3.67
C ALA A 35 -2.14 -29.87 -3.51
N GLU A 36 -1.43 -30.98 -3.26
CA GLU A 36 0.04 -30.98 -3.10
C GLU A 36 0.80 -30.42 -4.32
N ASP A 37 0.21 -30.48 -5.51
CA ASP A 37 0.81 -30.02 -6.76
C ASP A 37 0.51 -28.54 -7.11
N VAL A 38 -0.19 -27.81 -6.22
CA VAL A 38 -0.57 -26.39 -6.43
C VAL A 38 0.65 -25.50 -6.69
N ALA A 39 1.75 -25.70 -5.95
CA ALA A 39 2.96 -24.88 -6.11
C ALA A 39 3.59 -25.03 -7.51
N GLU A 40 3.62 -26.26 -8.04
CA GLU A 40 4.14 -26.55 -9.39
C GLU A 40 3.23 -25.95 -10.46
N LYS A 41 1.90 -26.13 -10.31
CA LYS A 41 0.90 -25.54 -11.22
C LYS A 41 0.97 -24.02 -11.21
N PHE A 42 1.09 -23.40 -10.03
CA PHE A 42 1.25 -21.96 -9.89
C PHE A 42 2.49 -21.46 -10.63
N ALA A 43 3.65 -22.09 -10.44
CA ALA A 43 4.89 -21.71 -11.14
C ALA A 43 4.75 -21.81 -12.68
N ALA A 44 4.06 -22.84 -13.18
CA ALA A 44 3.78 -22.99 -14.61
C ALA A 44 2.82 -21.90 -15.13
N ALA A 45 1.76 -21.59 -14.39
CA ALA A 45 0.79 -20.54 -14.74
C ALA A 45 1.43 -19.14 -14.68
N GLU A 46 2.25 -18.88 -13.68
CA GLU A 46 3.04 -17.64 -13.56
C GLU A 46 4.00 -17.48 -14.73
N SER A 47 4.67 -18.55 -15.15
CA SER A 47 5.54 -18.55 -16.33
C SER A 47 4.75 -18.31 -17.63
N ALA A 48 3.51 -18.79 -17.73
CA ALA A 48 2.65 -18.52 -18.88
C ALA A 48 2.20 -17.05 -18.91
N TYR A 49 1.74 -16.52 -17.77
CA TYR A 49 1.39 -15.11 -17.61
C TYR A 49 2.56 -14.18 -17.93
N LYS A 50 3.74 -14.41 -17.32
CA LYS A 50 4.95 -13.60 -17.56
C LYS A 50 5.36 -13.58 -19.04
N ARG A 51 5.31 -14.73 -19.72
CA ARG A 51 5.58 -14.81 -21.17
C ARG A 51 4.57 -14.03 -22.00
N PHE A 52 3.30 -14.03 -21.60
CA PHE A 52 2.27 -13.26 -22.28
C PHE A 52 2.53 -11.75 -22.15
N ILE A 53 2.65 -11.24 -20.91
CA ILE A 53 2.76 -9.80 -20.66
C ILE A 53 4.08 -9.20 -21.14
N ALA A 54 5.14 -10.01 -21.24
CA ALA A 54 6.46 -9.57 -21.71
C ALA A 54 6.67 -9.77 -23.21
N ASN A 55 5.67 -10.21 -23.98
CA ASN A 55 5.82 -10.49 -25.40
C ASN A 55 5.92 -9.19 -26.23
N PRO A 56 7.09 -8.87 -26.82
CA PRO A 56 7.29 -7.61 -27.54
C PRO A 56 6.51 -7.55 -28.87
N ALA A 57 6.06 -8.70 -29.42
CA ALA A 57 5.32 -8.72 -30.68
C ALA A 57 4.01 -7.93 -30.60
N HIS A 58 3.33 -7.98 -29.45
CA HIS A 58 2.06 -7.27 -29.24
C HIS A 58 2.21 -5.76 -29.42
N MET A 59 3.36 -5.17 -29.08
CA MET A 59 3.54 -3.72 -29.23
C MET A 59 3.62 -3.29 -30.69
N CYS A 60 4.29 -4.08 -31.54
CA CYS A 60 4.33 -3.81 -32.99
C CYS A 60 2.93 -3.93 -33.61
N GLU A 61 2.20 -5.00 -33.25
CA GLU A 61 0.82 -5.25 -33.70
C GLU A 61 -0.13 -4.12 -33.27
N LEU A 62 -0.08 -3.72 -32.00
CA LEU A 62 -0.90 -2.64 -31.45
C LEU A 62 -0.60 -1.31 -32.13
N ARG A 63 0.67 -0.92 -32.32
CA ARG A 63 1.04 0.32 -33.02
C ARG A 63 0.50 0.35 -34.46
N ALA A 64 0.59 -0.77 -35.18
CA ALA A 64 0.07 -0.88 -36.54
C ALA A 64 -1.47 -0.77 -36.59
N LEU A 65 -2.17 -1.47 -35.70
CA LEU A 65 -3.64 -1.45 -35.61
C LEU A 65 -4.16 -0.07 -35.20
N ILE A 66 -3.51 0.59 -34.23
CA ILE A 66 -3.85 1.96 -33.82
C ILE A 66 -3.74 2.91 -35.02
N ALA A 67 -2.62 2.89 -35.75
CA ALA A 67 -2.43 3.74 -36.93
C ALA A 67 -3.48 3.47 -38.02
N GLN A 68 -3.88 2.20 -38.22
CA GLN A 68 -4.94 1.83 -39.16
C GLN A 68 -6.32 2.35 -38.74
N VAL A 69 -6.66 2.27 -37.45
CA VAL A 69 -7.94 2.73 -36.91
C VAL A 69 -8.01 4.26 -36.89
N GLU A 70 -6.89 4.96 -36.64
CA GLU A 70 -6.81 6.42 -36.68
C GLU A 70 -7.19 7.00 -38.05
N GLN A 71 -6.93 6.27 -39.15
CA GLN A 71 -7.28 6.66 -40.52
C GLN A 71 -8.77 6.49 -40.86
N GLN A 72 -9.55 5.83 -39.99
CA GLN A 72 -10.98 5.64 -40.20
C GLN A 72 -11.76 6.91 -39.81
N PRO A 73 -12.98 7.13 -40.36
CA PRO A 73 -13.83 8.25 -39.97
C PRO A 73 -14.12 8.28 -38.47
N ASP A 74 -14.20 9.49 -37.90
CA ASP A 74 -14.56 9.69 -36.50
C ASP A 74 -15.96 9.11 -36.21
N SER A 75 -16.03 8.32 -35.14
CA SER A 75 -17.24 7.70 -34.60
C SER A 75 -16.99 7.28 -33.15
N ASP A 76 -18.06 7.09 -32.38
CA ASP A 76 -17.96 6.62 -30.98
C ASP A 76 -17.30 5.23 -30.91
N ASP A 77 -17.65 4.32 -31.83
CA ASP A 77 -17.05 2.99 -31.94
C ASP A 77 -15.53 3.06 -32.21
N ARG A 78 -15.10 3.97 -33.09
CA ARG A 78 -13.67 4.21 -33.35
C ARG A 78 -12.98 4.73 -32.09
N ALA A 79 -13.58 5.68 -31.38
CA ALA A 79 -13.00 6.26 -30.16
C ALA A 79 -12.85 5.21 -29.05
N ALA A 80 -13.89 4.39 -28.83
CA ALA A 80 -13.86 3.30 -27.86
C ALA A 80 -12.80 2.23 -28.20
N LEU A 81 -12.68 1.86 -29.48
CA LEU A 81 -11.66 0.90 -29.91
C LEU A 81 -10.24 1.46 -29.73
N LEU A 82 -10.01 2.72 -30.10
CA LEU A 82 -8.71 3.37 -29.89
C LEU A 82 -8.35 3.49 -28.41
N HIS A 83 -9.34 3.76 -27.55
CA HIS A 83 -9.16 3.78 -26.10
C HIS A 83 -8.63 2.43 -25.60
N GLY A 84 -9.32 1.34 -25.93
CA GLY A 84 -8.92 -0.01 -25.52
C GLY A 84 -7.55 -0.44 -26.07
N LEU A 85 -7.29 -0.18 -27.35
CA LEU A 85 -5.99 -0.49 -27.98
C LEU A 85 -4.84 0.29 -27.34
N ARG A 86 -5.04 1.58 -27.04
CA ARG A 86 -4.02 2.40 -26.35
C ARG A 86 -3.83 1.99 -24.89
N GLY A 87 -4.89 1.49 -24.24
CA GLY A 87 -4.80 0.85 -22.92
C GLY A 87 -3.86 -0.35 -22.95
N TRP A 88 -4.06 -1.26 -23.91
CA TRP A 88 -3.17 -2.40 -24.11
C TRP A 88 -1.76 -1.99 -24.51
N GLN A 89 -1.60 -0.99 -25.37
CA GLN A 89 -0.28 -0.47 -25.72
C GLN A 89 0.47 -0.04 -24.45
N ARG A 90 -0.17 0.75 -23.58
CA ARG A 90 0.41 1.18 -22.31
C ARG A 90 0.74 0.00 -21.40
N PHE A 91 -0.15 -0.99 -21.32
CA PHE A 91 0.10 -2.19 -20.53
C PHE A 91 1.36 -2.92 -20.97
N PHE A 92 1.54 -3.15 -22.28
CA PHE A 92 2.75 -3.80 -22.80
C PHE A 92 3.99 -2.92 -22.72
N GLU A 93 3.86 -1.59 -22.89
CA GLU A 93 4.99 -0.65 -22.68
C GLU A 93 5.53 -0.72 -21.26
N SER A 94 4.68 -1.06 -20.28
CA SER A 94 5.09 -1.23 -18.89
C SER A 94 5.71 -2.59 -18.57
N ASN A 95 5.47 -3.61 -19.40
CA ASN A 95 5.78 -5.01 -19.07
C ASN A 95 6.72 -5.72 -20.06
N ALA A 96 6.84 -5.21 -21.28
CA ALA A 96 7.66 -5.80 -22.34
C ALA A 96 8.89 -4.95 -22.66
N ILE A 97 9.98 -5.62 -23.06
CA ILE A 97 11.24 -4.98 -23.45
C ILE A 97 11.54 -5.38 -24.91
N GLU A 98 11.48 -4.41 -25.84
CA GLU A 98 11.70 -4.69 -27.28
C GLU A 98 13.17 -4.90 -27.62
N ASP A 99 14.07 -4.21 -26.91
CA ASP A 99 15.48 -4.17 -27.23
C ASP A 99 16.20 -5.40 -26.65
N PRO A 100 16.75 -6.30 -27.48
CA PRO A 100 17.41 -7.51 -27.00
C PRO A 100 18.59 -7.24 -26.06
N ALA A 101 19.28 -6.10 -26.21
CA ALA A 101 20.36 -5.73 -25.31
C ALA A 101 19.84 -5.26 -23.94
N ALA A 102 18.68 -4.59 -23.90
CA ALA A 102 18.01 -4.24 -22.65
C ALA A 102 17.45 -5.50 -21.96
N GLN A 103 16.92 -6.46 -22.73
CA GLN A 103 16.47 -7.74 -22.20
C GLN A 103 17.63 -8.53 -21.56
N ALA A 104 18.79 -8.58 -22.21
CA ALA A 104 19.97 -9.23 -21.64
C ALA A 104 20.42 -8.57 -20.32
N LEU A 105 20.38 -7.23 -20.24
CA LEU A 105 20.65 -6.50 -18.99
C LEU A 105 19.60 -6.82 -17.91
N MET A 106 18.33 -6.98 -18.30
CA MET A 106 17.28 -7.39 -17.38
C MET A 106 17.54 -8.79 -16.81
N ASP A 107 17.96 -9.72 -17.65
CA ASP A 107 18.33 -11.07 -17.22
C ASP A 107 19.53 -11.04 -16.26
N GLU A 108 20.54 -10.19 -16.52
CA GLU A 108 21.67 -9.96 -15.59
C GLU A 108 21.18 -9.42 -14.23
N ILE A 109 20.22 -8.48 -14.21
CA ILE A 109 19.64 -7.95 -12.97
C ILE A 109 18.91 -9.05 -12.19
N ILE A 110 18.06 -9.83 -12.86
CA ILE A 110 17.32 -10.95 -12.23
C ILE A 110 18.29 -11.96 -11.61
N GLN A 111 19.38 -12.29 -12.31
CA GLN A 111 20.41 -13.19 -11.79
C GLN A 111 21.15 -12.60 -10.58
N ALA A 112 21.51 -11.31 -10.64
CA ALA A 112 22.17 -10.62 -9.54
C ALA A 112 21.29 -10.56 -8.28
N GLU A 113 20.01 -10.23 -8.44
CA GLU A 113 19.03 -10.24 -7.35
C GLU A 113 18.86 -11.65 -6.77
N GLY A 114 18.65 -12.65 -7.63
CA GLY A 114 18.54 -14.05 -7.21
C GLY A 114 19.75 -14.54 -6.43
N ALA A 115 20.96 -14.15 -6.85
CA ALA A 115 22.20 -14.46 -6.13
C ALA A 115 22.28 -13.76 -4.77
N LEU A 116 21.94 -12.46 -4.70
CA LEU A 116 21.90 -11.69 -3.46
C LEU A 116 20.89 -12.27 -2.46
N TYR A 117 19.67 -12.57 -2.91
CA TYR A 117 18.63 -13.21 -2.08
C TYR A 117 19.05 -14.60 -1.60
N SER A 118 19.68 -15.39 -2.47
CA SER A 118 20.18 -16.73 -2.09
C SER A 118 21.24 -16.65 -1.00
N ARG A 119 22.17 -15.69 -1.09
CA ARG A 119 23.15 -15.43 -0.01
C ARG A 119 22.47 -14.93 1.25
N ARG A 120 21.49 -14.02 1.12
CA ARG A 120 20.77 -13.43 2.26
C ARG A 120 19.98 -14.46 3.05
N LYS A 121 19.43 -15.50 2.42
CA LYS A 121 18.76 -16.62 3.12
C LYS A 121 19.66 -17.34 4.13
N THR A 122 20.98 -17.24 3.97
CA THR A 122 21.95 -17.85 4.89
C THR A 122 22.47 -16.90 5.96
N LEU A 123 22.18 -15.60 5.84
CA LEU A 123 22.57 -14.59 6.82
C LEU A 123 21.70 -14.71 8.07
N ARG A 124 22.35 -14.94 9.21
CA ARG A 124 21.68 -14.92 10.52
C ARG A 124 21.93 -13.59 11.18
N LEU A 125 20.86 -12.88 11.50
CA LEU A 125 20.92 -11.68 12.32
C LEU A 125 20.61 -12.07 13.76
N THR A 126 21.40 -11.57 14.70
CA THR A 126 21.23 -11.88 16.12
C THR A 126 21.15 -10.60 16.94
N HIS A 127 20.33 -10.63 17.99
CA HIS A 127 20.19 -9.52 18.94
C HIS A 127 20.06 -10.04 20.37
N GLN A 128 20.15 -9.15 21.35
CA GLN A 128 19.83 -9.43 22.74
C GLN A 128 18.34 -9.21 23.00
N THR A 129 17.67 -10.24 23.52
CA THR A 129 16.26 -10.17 23.95
C THR A 129 16.15 -9.76 25.43
N ALA A 130 17.20 -10.04 26.19
CA ALA A 130 17.38 -9.67 27.59
C ALA A 130 18.88 -9.61 27.89
N PRO A 131 19.32 -8.97 28.98
CA PRO A 131 20.74 -8.91 29.34
C PRO A 131 21.39 -10.29 29.35
N GLY A 132 22.40 -10.48 28.49
CA GLY A 132 23.14 -11.75 28.35
C GLY A 132 22.41 -12.88 27.62
N ARG A 133 21.21 -12.64 27.06
CA ARG A 133 20.45 -13.62 26.27
C ARG A 133 20.35 -13.17 24.83
N GLU A 134 20.99 -13.91 23.93
CA GLU A 134 20.95 -13.69 22.48
C GLU A 134 19.97 -14.63 21.78
N ALA A 135 19.38 -14.14 20.69
CA ALA A 135 18.51 -14.91 19.81
C ALA A 135 18.72 -14.48 18.35
N GLU A 136 18.43 -15.39 17.42
CA GLU A 136 18.28 -15.09 16.00
C GLU A 136 16.97 -14.31 15.78
N ALA A 137 16.98 -13.32 14.89
CA ALA A 137 15.85 -12.44 14.67
C ALA A 137 15.67 -12.07 13.19
N SER A 138 14.42 -12.01 12.77
CA SER A 138 13.99 -11.35 11.53
C SER A 138 14.10 -9.82 11.64
N LEU A 139 14.00 -9.12 10.50
CA LEU A 139 14.00 -7.64 10.51
C LEU A 139 12.85 -7.05 11.32
N GLY A 140 11.67 -7.69 11.28
CA GLY A 140 10.52 -7.27 12.08
C GLY A 140 10.83 -7.38 13.57
N GLU A 141 11.35 -8.52 14.02
CA GLU A 141 11.70 -8.73 15.43
C GLU A 141 12.79 -7.77 15.93
N LEU A 142 13.78 -7.43 15.10
CA LEU A 142 14.78 -6.41 15.44
C LEU A 142 14.12 -5.04 15.69
N LEU A 143 13.24 -4.61 14.79
CA LEU A 143 12.54 -3.32 14.90
C LEU A 143 11.54 -3.31 16.08
N THR A 144 10.83 -4.41 16.31
CA THR A 144 9.94 -4.57 17.47
C THR A 144 10.73 -4.48 18.77
N ASN A 145 11.83 -5.23 18.90
CA ASN A 145 12.66 -5.21 20.10
C ASN A 145 13.23 -3.81 20.36
N GLN A 146 13.65 -3.08 19.32
CA GLN A 146 14.08 -1.70 19.43
C GLN A 146 12.96 -0.73 19.86
N ALA A 147 11.71 -1.01 19.51
CA ALA A 147 10.57 -0.16 19.86
C ALA A 147 9.96 -0.48 21.24
N THR A 148 10.13 -1.69 21.77
CA THR A 148 9.38 -2.14 22.95
C THR A 148 10.23 -2.69 24.09
N ASN A 149 11.52 -2.99 23.89
CA ASN A 149 12.34 -3.56 24.95
C ASN A 149 12.78 -2.49 25.96
N ASP A 150 12.57 -2.73 27.25
CA ASP A 150 12.91 -1.79 28.32
C ASP A 150 14.42 -1.62 28.53
N ASP A 151 15.24 -2.63 28.16
CA ASP A 151 16.69 -2.58 28.28
C ASP A 151 17.35 -1.92 27.06
N GLU A 152 18.09 -0.84 27.30
CA GLU A 152 18.75 -0.08 26.23
C GLU A 152 19.82 -0.88 25.48
N ASN A 153 20.56 -1.77 26.14
CA ASN A 153 21.57 -2.59 25.47
C ASN A 153 20.91 -3.58 24.50
N CYS A 154 19.74 -4.11 24.89
CA CYS A 154 18.93 -4.95 24.03
C CYS A 154 18.47 -4.19 22.78
N ARG A 155 17.95 -2.96 22.95
CA ARG A 155 17.60 -2.09 21.81
C ARG A 155 18.80 -1.79 20.92
N ARG A 156 19.93 -1.39 21.51
CA ARG A 156 21.18 -1.08 20.81
C ARG A 156 21.72 -2.27 20.02
N SER A 157 21.64 -3.48 20.56
CA SER A 157 22.06 -4.70 19.86
C SER A 157 21.24 -4.94 18.57
N SER A 158 19.96 -4.57 18.59
CA SER A 158 19.08 -4.70 17.41
C SER A 158 19.49 -3.70 16.32
N GLN A 159 19.78 -2.45 16.70
CA GLN A 159 20.31 -1.44 15.78
C GLN A 159 21.68 -1.83 15.20
N GLN A 160 22.56 -2.46 15.99
CA GLN A 160 23.83 -2.99 15.52
C GLN A 160 23.64 -4.11 14.49
N ALA A 161 22.68 -5.02 14.70
CA ALA A 161 22.34 -6.06 13.74
C ALA A 161 21.82 -5.47 12.42
N LEU A 162 20.95 -4.44 12.48
CA LEU A 162 20.45 -3.73 11.30
C LEU A 162 21.58 -3.03 10.52
N ARG A 163 22.49 -2.34 11.20
CA ARG A 163 23.68 -1.73 10.56
C ARG A 163 24.64 -2.78 9.99
N GLY A 164 24.75 -3.93 10.67
CA GLY A 164 25.49 -5.09 10.16
C GLY A 164 24.92 -5.60 8.85
N LEU A 165 23.59 -5.62 8.69
CA LEU A 165 22.95 -5.94 7.43
C LEU A 165 23.29 -4.93 6.33
N GLU A 166 23.30 -3.62 6.61
CA GLU A 166 23.69 -2.61 5.62
C GLU A 166 25.08 -2.91 5.05
N GLN A 167 26.06 -3.11 5.94
CA GLN A 167 27.43 -3.42 5.54
C GLN A 167 27.53 -4.76 4.80
N TRP A 168 26.76 -5.76 5.24
CA TRP A 168 26.69 -7.05 4.55
C TRP A 168 26.18 -6.88 3.12
N LEU A 169 25.12 -6.12 2.88
CA LEU A 169 24.57 -5.88 1.54
C LEU A 169 25.58 -5.21 0.62
N LEU A 170 26.30 -4.21 1.13
CA LEU A 170 27.30 -3.44 0.37
C LEU A 170 28.48 -4.28 -0.10
N VAL A 171 28.86 -5.33 0.63
CA VAL A 171 29.95 -6.24 0.22
C VAL A 171 29.47 -7.53 -0.46
N ASN A 172 28.14 -7.71 -0.63
CA ASN A 172 27.55 -8.94 -1.19
C ASN A 172 26.77 -8.76 -2.50
N GLY A 173 26.80 -7.58 -3.13
CA GLY A 173 26.26 -7.41 -4.48
C GLY A 173 25.39 -6.18 -4.71
N LEU A 174 25.10 -5.37 -3.67
CA LEU A 174 24.25 -4.20 -3.85
C LEU A 174 24.86 -3.13 -4.78
N PRO A 175 26.15 -2.75 -4.67
CA PRO A 175 26.75 -1.77 -5.58
C PRO A 175 26.72 -2.23 -7.06
N GLU A 176 27.02 -3.51 -7.31
CA GLU A 176 26.96 -4.11 -8.64
C GLU A 176 25.54 -4.09 -9.21
N LEU A 177 24.54 -4.38 -8.36
CA LEU A 177 23.14 -4.33 -8.74
C LEU A 177 22.70 -2.90 -9.13
N VAL A 178 23.13 -1.88 -8.39
CA VAL A 178 22.89 -0.47 -8.73
C VAL A 178 23.49 -0.12 -10.11
N THR A 179 24.71 -0.57 -10.39
CA THR A 179 25.37 -0.38 -11.69
C THR A 179 24.59 -1.04 -12.83
N LEU A 180 24.18 -2.30 -12.66
CA LEU A 180 23.39 -3.03 -13.67
C LEU A 180 22.07 -2.33 -13.96
N ARG A 181 21.35 -1.92 -12.91
CA ARG A 181 20.10 -1.16 -13.01
C ARG A 181 20.28 0.16 -13.77
N ASN A 182 21.36 0.89 -13.52
CA ASN A 182 21.67 2.13 -14.24
C ASN A 182 22.02 1.88 -15.72
N ARG A 183 22.77 0.81 -16.03
CA ARG A 183 23.06 0.41 -17.42
C ARG A 183 21.76 0.07 -18.16
N PHE A 184 20.87 -0.70 -17.52
CA PHE A 184 19.55 -1.03 -18.05
C PHE A 184 18.73 0.24 -18.34
N ALA A 185 18.56 1.12 -17.35
CA ALA A 185 17.76 2.33 -17.50
C ALA A 185 18.28 3.25 -18.62
N ARG A 186 19.60 3.40 -18.75
CA ARG A 186 20.22 4.16 -19.85
C ARG A 186 19.95 3.53 -21.21
N ARG A 187 19.92 2.20 -21.29
CA ARG A 187 19.56 1.48 -22.52
C ARG A 187 18.09 1.69 -22.88
N MET A 188 17.23 1.78 -21.87
CA MET A 188 15.80 2.12 -22.02
C MET A 188 15.54 3.60 -22.31
N GLY A 189 16.58 4.45 -22.37
CA GLY A 189 16.47 5.87 -22.72
C GLY A 189 16.34 6.84 -21.54
N PHE A 190 16.56 6.37 -20.30
CA PHE A 190 16.46 7.18 -19.08
C PHE A 190 17.83 7.54 -18.51
N ARG A 191 17.90 8.55 -17.65
CA ARG A 191 19.20 9.01 -17.08
C ARG A 191 19.82 7.98 -16.14
N ASN A 192 18.98 7.37 -15.32
CA ASN A 192 19.33 6.40 -14.29
C ASN A 192 18.08 5.56 -13.93
N TYR A 193 18.24 4.57 -13.06
CA TYR A 193 17.17 3.64 -12.72
C TYR A 193 15.98 4.29 -11.98
N PHE A 194 16.24 5.29 -11.14
CA PHE A 194 15.17 6.04 -10.47
C PHE A 194 14.30 6.79 -11.48
N ASP A 195 14.90 7.47 -12.46
CA ASP A 195 14.20 8.14 -13.56
C ASP A 195 13.32 7.16 -14.35
N TYR A 196 13.84 5.98 -14.68
CA TYR A 196 13.07 4.92 -15.33
C TYR A 196 11.84 4.49 -14.49
N LYS A 197 12.05 4.14 -13.21
CA LYS A 197 10.98 3.62 -12.34
C LYS A 197 9.88 4.66 -12.08
N VAL A 198 10.25 5.91 -11.81
CA VAL A 198 9.25 6.98 -11.56
C VAL A 198 8.41 7.26 -12.81
N ASN A 199 9.01 7.26 -14.01
CA ASN A 199 8.23 7.40 -15.24
C ASN A 199 7.30 6.18 -15.48
N LEU A 200 7.80 4.98 -15.20
CA LEU A 200 7.05 3.73 -15.38
C LEU A 200 5.84 3.63 -14.46
N THR A 201 6.02 3.86 -13.15
CA THR A 201 4.98 3.61 -12.15
C THR A 201 4.10 4.83 -11.90
N GLU A 202 4.70 6.02 -11.80
CA GLU A 202 3.98 7.24 -11.39
C GLU A 202 3.58 8.14 -12.57
N ARG A 203 4.04 7.83 -13.79
CA ARG A 203 3.82 8.65 -15.00
C ARG A 203 4.25 10.11 -14.82
N MET A 204 5.33 10.32 -14.06
CA MET A 204 5.92 11.63 -13.80
C MET A 204 7.44 11.60 -14.00
N THR A 205 8.05 12.77 -14.16
CA THR A 205 9.52 12.87 -14.14
C THR A 205 10.00 12.99 -12.68
N PRO A 206 11.26 12.64 -12.39
CA PRO A 206 11.89 12.94 -11.11
C PRO A 206 11.75 14.41 -10.68
N GLU A 207 11.84 15.36 -11.61
CA GLU A 207 11.68 16.79 -11.31
C GLU A 207 10.29 17.11 -10.80
N ALA A 208 9.25 16.55 -11.43
CA ALA A 208 7.86 16.73 -10.97
C ALA A 208 7.64 16.08 -9.60
N LEU A 209 8.22 14.90 -9.38
CA LEU A 209 8.21 14.23 -8.07
C LEU A 209 8.89 15.11 -7.00
N PHE A 210 10.13 15.55 -7.24
CA PHE A 210 10.88 16.34 -6.28
C PHE A 210 10.29 17.73 -6.03
N ALA A 211 9.56 18.33 -6.98
CA ALA A 211 8.80 19.54 -6.72
C ALA A 211 7.73 19.34 -5.61
N ILE A 212 7.13 18.15 -5.53
CA ILE A 212 6.18 17.76 -4.48
C ILE A 212 6.94 17.45 -3.18
N LEU A 213 7.97 16.60 -3.27
CA LEU A 213 8.72 16.12 -2.10
C LEU A 213 9.51 17.23 -1.40
N ASP A 214 10.16 18.14 -2.14
CA ASP A 214 10.91 19.27 -1.58
C ASP A 214 9.99 20.24 -0.84
N ARG A 215 8.77 20.48 -1.36
CA ARG A 215 7.78 21.31 -0.68
C ARG A 215 7.37 20.68 0.65
N PHE A 216 7.07 19.38 0.65
CA PHE A 216 6.74 18.67 1.88
C PHE A 216 7.90 18.67 2.89
N GLU A 217 9.12 18.45 2.42
CA GLU A 217 10.32 18.51 3.25
C GLU A 217 10.46 19.89 3.90
N GLN A 218 10.31 20.96 3.13
CA GLN A 218 10.42 22.32 3.61
C GLN A 218 9.35 22.65 4.67
N GLU A 219 8.07 22.37 4.36
CA GLU A 219 6.94 22.72 5.23
C GLU A 219 6.92 21.93 6.55
N THR A 220 7.52 20.74 6.60
CA THR A 220 7.55 19.90 7.81
C THR A 220 8.86 19.98 8.60
N ARG A 221 9.88 20.69 8.09
CA ARG A 221 11.22 20.71 8.70
C ARG A 221 11.20 21.25 10.14
N GLU A 222 10.49 22.35 10.36
CA GLU A 222 10.39 22.95 11.69
C GLU A 222 9.59 22.08 12.65
N ALA A 223 8.51 21.44 12.20
CA ALA A 223 7.74 20.52 13.03
C ALA A 223 8.58 19.33 13.47
N ASN A 224 9.31 18.71 12.54
CA ASN A 224 10.23 17.62 12.86
C ASN A 224 11.29 18.04 13.90
N ALA A 225 11.92 19.21 13.74
CA ALA A 225 12.89 19.71 14.71
C ALA A 225 12.27 19.94 16.10
N ARG A 226 11.05 20.52 16.15
CA ARG A 226 10.31 20.70 17.41
C ARG A 226 9.99 19.37 18.07
N SER A 227 9.56 18.36 17.31
CA SER A 227 9.26 17.01 17.81
C SER A 227 10.46 16.37 18.49
N LEU A 228 11.63 16.41 17.83
CA LEU A 228 12.87 15.88 18.39
C LEU A 228 13.31 16.65 19.63
N GLN A 229 13.23 17.99 19.60
CA GLN A 229 13.56 18.82 20.76
C GLN A 229 12.64 18.53 21.94
N GLN A 230 11.34 18.36 21.70
CA GLN A 230 10.37 18.02 22.74
C GLN A 230 10.64 16.64 23.32
N LEU A 231 10.90 15.64 22.48
CA LEU A 231 11.24 14.29 22.92
C LEU A 231 12.50 14.29 23.79
N ALA A 232 13.57 14.94 23.33
CA ALA A 232 14.81 15.09 24.09
C ALA A 232 14.61 15.84 25.42
N SER A 233 13.77 16.90 25.42
CA SER A 233 13.47 17.66 26.64
C SER A 233 12.70 16.83 27.67
N ASN A 234 11.82 15.94 27.20
CA ASN A 234 10.96 15.12 28.05
C ASN A 234 11.64 13.84 28.55
N LYS A 235 12.55 13.26 27.75
CA LYS A 235 13.10 11.91 27.97
C LYS A 235 14.62 11.86 28.06
N GLY A 236 15.30 12.99 27.90
CA GLY A 236 16.77 13.09 27.81
C GLY A 236 17.28 13.04 26.37
N PRO A 237 18.47 13.60 26.08
CA PRO A 237 19.02 13.63 24.73
C PRO A 237 19.27 12.23 24.14
N GLU A 238 19.56 11.23 24.97
CA GLU A 238 19.74 9.82 24.57
C GLU A 238 18.47 9.21 23.97
N ALA A 239 17.30 9.81 24.22
CA ALA A 239 16.05 9.42 23.57
C ALA A 239 16.09 9.60 22.05
N LEU A 240 17.00 10.43 21.52
CA LEU A 240 17.16 10.64 20.09
C LEU A 240 18.15 9.67 19.43
N ASP A 241 18.81 8.81 20.21
CA ASP A 241 19.62 7.73 19.64
C ASP A 241 18.74 6.83 18.77
N ALA A 242 19.30 6.35 17.66
CA ALA A 242 18.55 5.56 16.68
C ALA A 242 17.83 4.36 17.32
N TRP A 243 18.44 3.71 18.31
CA TRP A 243 17.84 2.58 19.04
C TRP A 243 16.83 2.97 20.13
N ASN A 244 16.74 4.25 20.50
CA ASN A 244 15.87 4.72 21.57
C ASN A 244 14.65 5.50 21.06
N ILE A 245 14.75 6.20 19.93
CA ILE A 245 13.71 7.14 19.48
C ILE A 245 12.33 6.49 19.33
N ARG A 246 12.25 5.28 18.75
CA ARG A 246 10.99 4.55 18.61
C ARG A 246 10.40 4.18 19.98
N TYR A 247 11.23 3.62 20.87
CA TYR A 247 10.83 3.29 22.24
C TYR A 247 10.37 4.53 23.02
N ALA A 248 11.13 5.61 22.96
CA ALA A 248 10.83 6.86 23.67
C ALA A 248 9.56 7.55 23.14
N SER A 249 9.24 7.36 21.86
CA SER A 249 8.01 7.86 21.23
C SER A 249 6.79 6.94 21.38
N ALA A 250 6.97 5.69 21.79
CA ALA A 250 5.86 4.74 21.89
C ALA A 250 4.98 5.09 23.11
N GLY A 251 3.66 5.18 22.90
CA GLY A 251 2.68 5.37 23.97
C GLY A 251 2.07 4.05 24.45
N ASP A 252 1.62 4.00 25.71
CA ASP A 252 0.94 2.84 26.33
C ASP A 252 -0.60 2.84 26.09
N VAL A 253 -1.04 3.38 24.95
CA VAL A 253 -2.47 3.59 24.65
C VAL A 253 -3.10 2.33 24.04
N THR A 254 -2.33 1.52 23.31
CA THR A 254 -2.84 0.32 22.60
C THR A 254 -3.52 -0.68 23.54
N ARG A 255 -2.93 -0.97 24.72
CA ARG A 255 -3.54 -1.89 25.69
C ARG A 255 -4.86 -1.36 26.25
N GLN A 256 -5.00 -0.04 26.39
CA GLN A 256 -6.21 0.57 26.93
C GLN A 256 -7.34 0.63 25.88
N LEU A 257 -7.00 0.71 24.59
CA LEU A 257 -7.95 0.67 23.48
C LEU A 257 -8.44 -0.74 23.16
N ASP A 258 -7.65 -1.78 23.45
CA ASP A 258 -7.94 -3.17 23.10
C ASP A 258 -9.38 -3.64 23.46
N PRO A 259 -9.96 -3.33 24.64
CA PRO A 259 -11.34 -3.71 24.97
C PRO A 259 -12.42 -3.15 24.03
N TYR A 260 -12.11 -2.09 23.28
CA TYR A 260 -13.01 -1.44 22.32
C TYR A 260 -12.87 -1.99 20.91
N PHE A 261 -11.89 -2.87 20.64
CA PHE A 261 -11.61 -3.47 19.34
C PHE A 261 -11.63 -5.00 19.38
N PRO A 262 -12.71 -5.67 19.86
CA PRO A 262 -12.81 -7.11 19.75
C PRO A 262 -12.90 -7.53 18.28
N PHE A 263 -12.03 -8.45 17.85
CA PHE A 263 -11.99 -8.87 16.44
C PHE A 263 -13.31 -9.46 15.94
N SER A 264 -14.10 -10.07 16.84
CA SER A 264 -15.44 -10.59 16.52
C SER A 264 -16.40 -9.53 15.97
N GLN A 265 -16.17 -8.23 16.25
CA GLN A 265 -16.99 -7.13 15.74
C GLN A 265 -16.40 -6.47 14.48
N SER A 266 -15.19 -6.85 14.07
CA SER A 266 -14.46 -6.17 12.98
C SER A 266 -15.22 -6.23 11.64
N LEU A 267 -15.78 -7.40 11.31
CA LEU A 267 -16.53 -7.57 10.07
C LEU A 267 -17.79 -6.68 10.02
N GLN A 268 -18.55 -6.64 11.11
CA GLN A 268 -19.74 -5.79 11.21
C GLN A 268 -19.37 -4.30 11.06
N ARG A 269 -18.33 -3.83 11.76
CA ARG A 269 -17.88 -2.43 11.71
C ARG A 269 -17.44 -2.03 10.30
N TRP A 270 -16.76 -2.94 9.59
CA TRP A 270 -16.39 -2.75 8.20
C TRP A 270 -17.61 -2.66 7.28
N VAL A 271 -18.51 -3.66 7.31
CA VAL A 271 -19.76 -3.67 6.52
C VAL A 271 -20.54 -2.38 6.75
N GLU A 272 -20.77 -2.04 8.01
CA GLU A 272 -21.58 -0.87 8.39
C GLU A 272 -20.95 0.46 7.96
N SER A 273 -19.62 0.61 8.13
CA SER A 273 -18.92 1.82 7.71
C SER A 273 -18.99 1.98 6.19
N PHE A 274 -18.70 0.91 5.43
CA PHE A 274 -18.74 0.96 3.96
C PHE A 274 -20.14 1.23 3.44
N LYS A 275 -21.17 0.63 4.06
CA LYS A 275 -22.57 0.93 3.73
C LYS A 275 -22.92 2.39 3.98
N ARG A 276 -22.57 2.97 5.12
CA ARG A 276 -22.89 4.38 5.43
C ARG A 276 -22.07 5.39 4.61
N LEU A 277 -20.91 4.98 4.11
CA LEU A 277 -20.13 5.73 3.13
C LEU A 277 -20.65 5.57 1.70
N HIS A 278 -21.66 4.71 1.47
CA HIS A 278 -22.19 4.35 0.15
C HIS A 278 -21.12 3.76 -0.79
N ILE A 279 -20.20 2.97 -0.24
CA ILE A 279 -19.19 2.24 -0.99
C ILE A 279 -19.78 0.89 -1.42
N GLY A 280 -20.01 0.73 -2.72
CA GLY A 280 -20.49 -0.52 -3.32
C GLY A 280 -19.40 -1.24 -4.10
N PHE A 281 -19.65 -2.50 -4.45
CA PHE A 281 -18.70 -3.40 -5.11
C PHE A 281 -19.22 -3.95 -6.46
N ARG A 282 -20.26 -3.31 -7.05
CA ARG A 282 -20.75 -3.56 -8.42
C ARG A 282 -20.95 -5.04 -8.82
N GLY A 283 -21.46 -5.84 -7.90
CA GLY A 283 -21.75 -7.26 -8.10
C GLY A 283 -20.53 -8.17 -7.94
N ALA A 284 -19.45 -7.69 -7.32
CA ALA A 284 -18.24 -8.48 -7.14
C ALA A 284 -18.48 -9.74 -6.30
N GLN A 285 -17.68 -10.77 -6.57
CA GLN A 285 -17.56 -11.94 -5.71
C GLN A 285 -16.30 -11.76 -4.84
N MET A 286 -16.46 -11.88 -3.53
CA MET A 286 -15.41 -11.59 -2.56
C MET A 286 -15.16 -12.78 -1.64
N GLN A 287 -13.89 -13.16 -1.46
CA GLN A 287 -13.47 -14.16 -0.48
C GLN A 287 -12.46 -13.59 0.51
N LEU A 288 -12.76 -13.69 1.79
CA LEU A 288 -11.98 -13.08 2.87
C LEU A 288 -11.40 -14.18 3.77
N ASP A 289 -10.08 -14.32 3.81
CA ASP A 289 -9.36 -15.21 4.74
C ASP A 289 -8.68 -14.35 5.81
N LEU A 290 -9.32 -14.17 6.98
CA LEU A 290 -8.94 -13.10 7.92
C LEU A 290 -8.09 -13.57 9.11
N LEU A 291 -7.98 -14.88 9.33
CA LEU A 291 -7.33 -15.42 10.53
C LEU A 291 -5.91 -15.87 10.23
N VAL A 292 -5.03 -15.76 11.22
CA VAL A 292 -3.70 -16.39 11.12
C VAL A 292 -3.85 -17.91 11.04
N ARG A 293 -3.04 -18.55 10.20
CA ARG A 293 -3.03 -20.01 10.07
C ARG A 293 -1.66 -20.49 9.61
N ARG A 294 -1.24 -21.66 10.11
CA ARG A 294 0.02 -22.29 9.65
C ARG A 294 -0.03 -22.55 8.15
N GLY A 295 1.01 -22.14 7.43
CA GLY A 295 1.13 -22.34 5.98
C GLY A 295 0.48 -21.25 5.14
N LYS A 296 -0.26 -20.32 5.77
CA LYS A 296 -0.75 -19.10 5.13
C LYS A 296 0.36 -18.06 5.04
N TYR A 297 0.36 -17.29 3.95
CA TYR A 297 1.28 -16.18 3.74
C TYR A 297 1.18 -15.13 4.85
N GLU A 298 2.34 -14.68 5.34
CA GLU A 298 2.46 -13.82 6.52
C GLU A 298 2.43 -12.32 6.16
N ASN A 299 1.49 -11.91 5.29
CA ASN A 299 1.11 -10.50 5.13
C ASN A 299 -0.36 -10.32 4.72
N GLY A 300 -0.93 -9.14 4.97
CA GLY A 300 -2.19 -8.71 4.35
C GLY A 300 -1.99 -8.38 2.87
N PHE A 301 -3.01 -8.69 2.05
CA PHE A 301 -3.10 -8.26 0.65
C PHE A 301 -4.51 -8.49 0.09
N MET A 302 -4.84 -7.78 -0.99
CA MET A 302 -5.99 -7.99 -1.86
C MET A 302 -5.51 -8.36 -3.25
N HIS A 303 -6.13 -9.37 -3.86
CA HIS A 303 -5.83 -9.83 -5.21
C HIS A 303 -7.10 -10.09 -6.03
N GLY A 304 -7.10 -9.75 -7.31
CA GLY A 304 -8.26 -9.87 -8.21
C GLY A 304 -8.12 -10.94 -9.31
N PRO A 305 -8.55 -12.20 -9.09
CA PRO A 305 -8.55 -13.22 -10.12
C PRO A 305 -9.32 -12.91 -11.39
N VAL A 306 -10.37 -12.09 -11.30
CA VAL A 306 -11.06 -11.53 -12.48
C VAL A 306 -11.17 -10.03 -12.28
N PRO A 307 -10.50 -9.22 -13.12
CA PRO A 307 -10.66 -7.77 -13.10
C PRO A 307 -12.05 -7.36 -13.57
N ALA A 308 -12.60 -6.26 -13.03
CA ALA A 308 -13.85 -5.68 -13.51
C ALA A 308 -13.63 -4.86 -14.79
N PHE A 309 -14.51 -5.02 -15.78
CA PHE A 309 -14.54 -4.22 -17.01
C PHE A 309 -15.84 -4.47 -17.81
N TYR A 310 -16.03 -3.72 -18.90
CA TYR A 310 -17.06 -3.99 -19.91
C TYR A 310 -16.49 -4.77 -21.09
N ASP A 311 -16.97 -6.01 -21.29
CA ASP A 311 -16.70 -6.80 -22.49
C ASP A 311 -17.82 -6.56 -23.51
N GLN A 312 -17.52 -5.81 -24.56
CA GLN A 312 -18.48 -5.52 -25.65
C GLN A 312 -19.84 -5.01 -25.12
N GLY A 313 -19.79 -4.11 -24.13
CA GLY A 313 -20.97 -3.53 -23.48
C GLY A 313 -21.62 -4.39 -22.39
N LYS A 314 -21.15 -5.62 -22.18
CA LYS A 314 -21.58 -6.49 -21.09
C LYS A 314 -20.68 -6.29 -19.86
N TRP A 315 -21.29 -6.04 -18.70
CA TRP A 315 -20.57 -5.92 -17.44
C TRP A 315 -19.96 -7.27 -17.01
N VAL A 316 -18.66 -7.26 -16.69
CA VAL A 316 -17.96 -8.37 -16.05
C VAL A 316 -17.61 -7.93 -14.61
N PRO A 317 -18.28 -8.48 -13.58
CA PRO A 317 -17.99 -8.12 -12.20
C PRO A 317 -16.64 -8.70 -11.75
N ALA A 318 -15.98 -8.00 -10.82
CA ALA A 318 -14.72 -8.48 -10.27
C ALA A 318 -14.90 -9.77 -9.46
N ARG A 319 -13.85 -10.60 -9.43
CA ARG A 319 -13.65 -11.58 -8.36
C ARG A 319 -12.42 -11.16 -7.59
N LEU A 320 -12.57 -10.98 -6.29
CA LEU A 320 -11.58 -10.39 -5.41
C LEU A 320 -11.40 -11.29 -4.20
N ASN A 321 -10.16 -11.46 -3.78
CA ASN A 321 -9.84 -12.13 -2.53
C ASN A 321 -8.99 -11.18 -1.71
N PHE A 322 -9.16 -11.16 -0.39
CA PHE A 322 -8.16 -10.52 0.46
C PHE A 322 -8.01 -11.22 1.80
N THR A 323 -6.87 -10.96 2.42
CA THR A 323 -6.44 -11.65 3.62
C THR A 323 -5.96 -10.71 4.70
N SER A 324 -6.10 -11.13 5.96
CA SER A 324 -5.42 -10.55 7.11
C SER A 324 -4.84 -11.65 8.01
N LEU A 325 -4.12 -11.24 9.07
CA LEU A 325 -3.42 -12.14 10.00
C LEU A 325 -3.92 -11.98 11.43
N ALA A 326 -5.22 -11.75 11.60
CA ALA A 326 -5.75 -11.54 12.93
C ALA A 326 -5.54 -12.78 13.81
N GLN A 327 -5.05 -12.55 15.03
CA GLN A 327 -4.95 -13.48 16.15
C GLN A 327 -5.91 -12.98 17.23
N PRO A 328 -7.19 -13.37 17.23
CA PRO A 328 -8.22 -12.75 18.07
C PRO A 328 -7.93 -12.77 19.58
N ASP A 329 -7.09 -13.69 20.04
CA ASP A 329 -6.64 -13.87 21.43
C ASP A 329 -5.42 -12.99 21.82
N GLN A 330 -4.81 -12.28 20.86
CA GLN A 330 -3.69 -11.38 21.10
C GLN A 330 -4.14 -9.93 21.26
N VAL A 331 -3.69 -9.28 22.34
CA VAL A 331 -3.90 -7.83 22.59
C VAL A 331 -3.43 -7.00 21.40
N GLY A 332 -4.28 -6.11 20.92
CA GLY A 332 -4.05 -5.22 19.78
C GLY A 332 -4.38 -5.87 18.43
N SER A 333 -4.54 -7.18 18.36
CA SER A 333 -4.81 -7.85 17.08
C SER A 333 -6.17 -7.50 16.50
N GLY A 334 -7.17 -7.20 17.33
CA GLY A 334 -8.48 -6.81 16.81
C GLY A 334 -8.45 -5.46 16.09
N ALA A 335 -7.73 -4.48 16.65
CA ALA A 335 -7.50 -3.18 16.01
C ALA A 335 -6.66 -3.33 14.73
N SER A 336 -5.56 -4.09 14.78
CA SER A 336 -4.72 -4.34 13.60
C SER A 336 -5.49 -5.09 12.51
N GLY A 337 -6.25 -6.13 12.86
CA GLY A 337 -7.05 -6.89 11.91
C GLY A 337 -8.19 -6.07 11.29
N LEU A 338 -8.78 -5.15 12.05
CA LEU A 338 -9.78 -4.20 11.52
C LEU A 338 -9.15 -3.19 10.56
N ASN A 339 -7.97 -2.67 10.90
CA ASN A 339 -7.21 -1.77 10.02
C ASN A 339 -6.88 -2.44 8.68
N THR A 340 -6.35 -3.67 8.70
CA THR A 340 -6.17 -4.44 7.46
C THR A 340 -7.47 -4.66 6.71
N LEU A 341 -8.58 -4.98 7.40
CA LEU A 341 -9.87 -5.18 6.74
C LEU A 341 -10.38 -3.91 6.01
N PHE A 342 -10.19 -2.72 6.60
CA PHE A 342 -10.53 -1.46 5.94
C PHE A 342 -9.60 -1.16 4.77
N HIS A 343 -8.30 -1.39 4.94
CA HIS A 343 -7.28 -1.18 3.92
C HIS A 343 -7.58 -2.04 2.68
N GLU A 344 -7.65 -3.36 2.86
CA GLU A 344 -7.92 -4.30 1.77
C GLU A 344 -9.34 -4.14 1.21
N GLY A 345 -10.30 -3.76 2.04
CA GLY A 345 -11.65 -3.38 1.60
C GLY A 345 -11.66 -2.17 0.68
N GLY A 346 -10.79 -1.19 0.91
CA GLY A 346 -10.61 -0.02 0.04
C GLY A 346 -10.00 -0.39 -1.31
N HIS A 347 -8.99 -1.29 -1.32
CA HIS A 347 -8.49 -1.87 -2.56
C HIS A 347 -9.59 -2.63 -3.31
N ALA A 348 -10.34 -3.50 -2.62
CA ALA A 348 -11.44 -4.24 -3.22
C ALA A 348 -12.51 -3.31 -3.82
N ALA A 349 -12.84 -2.21 -3.14
CA ALA A 349 -13.77 -1.20 -3.65
C ALA A 349 -13.22 -0.54 -4.92
N HIS A 350 -11.94 -0.16 -4.92
CA HIS A 350 -11.30 0.39 -6.12
C HIS A 350 -11.43 -0.57 -7.32
N PHE A 351 -10.92 -1.79 -7.22
CA PHE A 351 -10.87 -2.71 -8.36
C PHE A 351 -12.25 -3.24 -8.77
N ALA A 352 -13.23 -3.29 -7.87
CA ALA A 352 -14.61 -3.59 -8.20
C ALA A 352 -15.31 -2.48 -9.01
N ASN A 353 -14.85 -1.23 -8.88
CA ASN A 353 -15.49 -0.05 -9.47
C ASN A 353 -14.85 0.47 -10.75
N ILE A 354 -13.79 -0.18 -11.25
CA ILE A 354 -13.21 0.15 -12.55
C ILE A 354 -14.18 -0.25 -13.67
N THR A 355 -14.53 0.71 -14.53
CA THR A 355 -15.61 0.54 -15.53
C THR A 355 -15.15 0.90 -16.94
N GLN A 356 -13.91 0.50 -17.25
CA GLN A 356 -13.32 0.67 -18.56
C GLN A 356 -13.69 -0.49 -19.49
N ASN A 357 -13.37 -0.39 -20.78
CA ASN A 357 -13.76 -1.37 -21.80
C ASN A 357 -12.76 -2.54 -21.99
N ALA A 358 -11.77 -2.66 -21.11
CA ALA A 358 -10.75 -3.71 -21.19
C ALA A 358 -10.14 -3.99 -19.80
N PRO A 359 -9.67 -5.22 -19.54
CA PRO A 359 -9.03 -5.57 -18.28
C PRO A 359 -7.65 -4.91 -18.09
N CYS A 360 -7.00 -4.40 -19.14
CA CYS A 360 -5.74 -3.67 -19.05
C CYS A 360 -5.82 -2.34 -18.29
N PHE A 361 -7.03 -1.89 -17.96
CA PHE A 361 -7.29 -0.73 -17.11
C PHE A 361 -7.53 -1.05 -15.64
N SER A 362 -7.55 -2.34 -15.28
CA SER A 362 -7.86 -2.85 -13.96
C SER A 362 -6.68 -3.67 -13.41
N GLN A 363 -5.49 -3.08 -13.46
CA GLN A 363 -4.23 -3.73 -13.07
C GLN A 363 -3.81 -3.32 -11.67
N GLU A 364 -3.31 -4.25 -10.86
CA GLU A 364 -2.79 -3.95 -9.51
C GLU A 364 -1.41 -3.27 -9.56
N PHE A 365 -0.63 -3.60 -10.57
CA PHE A 365 0.72 -3.06 -10.79
C PHE A 365 0.77 -2.18 -12.04
N ALA A 366 1.97 -1.71 -12.40
CA ALA A 366 2.21 -0.89 -13.59
C ALA A 366 1.43 -1.44 -14.81
N PRO A 367 0.62 -0.61 -15.49
CA PRO A 367 0.63 0.86 -15.50
C PRO A 367 -0.14 1.58 -14.37
N THR A 368 -0.71 0.87 -13.40
CA THR A 368 -1.28 1.49 -12.20
C THR A 368 -0.18 2.00 -11.29
N SER A 369 -0.33 3.24 -10.82
CA SER A 369 0.55 3.84 -9.83
C SER A 369 0.34 3.20 -8.46
N MET A 370 1.44 2.95 -7.74
CA MET A 370 1.37 2.45 -6.37
C MET A 370 0.66 3.49 -5.48
N ALA A 371 1.03 4.77 -5.63
CA ALA A 371 0.38 5.85 -4.88
C ALA A 371 -1.14 5.90 -5.13
N TYR A 372 -1.55 5.67 -6.38
CA TYR A 372 -2.96 5.62 -6.73
C TYR A 372 -3.65 4.48 -5.99
N ALA A 373 -3.16 3.25 -6.13
CA ALA A 373 -3.74 2.07 -5.48
C ALA A 373 -3.79 2.20 -3.94
N GLU A 374 -2.74 2.77 -3.32
CA GLU A 374 -2.66 2.96 -1.88
C GLU A 374 -3.57 4.09 -1.36
N THR A 375 -3.82 5.14 -2.16
CA THR A 375 -4.63 6.28 -1.70
C THR A 375 -6.01 5.87 -1.24
N GLN A 376 -6.65 4.92 -1.92
CA GLN A 376 -8.05 4.59 -1.61
C GLN A 376 -8.16 3.64 -0.43
N SER A 377 -7.22 2.70 -0.29
CA SER A 377 -7.11 1.83 0.88
C SER A 377 -6.76 2.61 2.14
N MET A 378 -5.74 3.47 2.06
CA MET A 378 -5.32 4.35 3.14
C MET A 378 -6.38 5.40 3.49
N PHE A 379 -7.17 5.89 2.54
CA PHE A 379 -8.29 6.77 2.86
C PHE A 379 -9.30 6.04 3.76
N CYS A 380 -9.67 4.80 3.40
CA CYS A 380 -10.62 4.02 4.17
C CYS A 380 -10.10 3.71 5.58
N ASP A 381 -8.85 3.23 5.71
CA ASP A 381 -8.29 2.87 7.01
C ASP A 381 -7.99 4.09 7.90
N SER A 382 -7.75 5.28 7.33
CA SER A 382 -7.53 6.52 8.08
C SER A 382 -8.73 6.91 8.95
N LEU A 383 -9.94 6.45 8.60
CA LEU A 383 -11.15 6.72 9.38
C LEU A 383 -11.12 6.06 10.77
N LEU A 384 -10.35 4.99 10.95
CA LEU A 384 -10.29 4.25 12.21
C LEU A 384 -9.63 5.04 13.34
N ASP A 385 -8.83 6.04 12.99
CA ASP A 385 -8.21 6.98 13.93
C ASP A 385 -9.08 8.22 14.21
N ASP A 386 -10.17 8.42 13.45
CA ASP A 386 -11.03 9.59 13.61
C ASP A 386 -11.83 9.50 14.91
N ALA A 387 -11.83 10.59 15.67
CA ALA A 387 -12.44 10.62 17.00
C ALA A 387 -13.95 10.36 16.96
N ASP A 388 -14.65 10.81 15.92
CA ASP A 388 -16.08 10.52 15.77
C ASP A 388 -16.36 9.08 15.33
N TRP A 389 -15.48 8.46 14.53
CA TRP A 389 -15.55 7.03 14.22
C TRP A 389 -15.33 6.20 15.49
N LEU A 390 -14.30 6.51 16.28
CA LEU A 390 -14.05 5.84 17.57
C LEU A 390 -15.25 5.93 18.51
N LYS A 391 -15.94 7.08 18.54
CA LYS A 391 -17.15 7.25 19.34
C LYS A 391 -18.36 6.46 18.85
N ARG A 392 -18.49 6.26 17.54
CA ARG A 392 -19.66 5.59 16.95
C ARG A 392 -19.49 4.08 16.86
N TYR A 393 -18.28 3.60 16.59
CA TYR A 393 -18.02 2.21 16.22
C TYR A 393 -17.15 1.44 17.21
N ALA A 394 -16.20 2.08 17.89
CA ALA A 394 -15.32 1.42 18.84
C ALA A 394 -15.98 1.33 20.23
N LEU A 395 -16.93 0.41 20.35
CA LEU A 395 -17.68 0.14 21.56
C LEU A 395 -17.08 -1.04 22.34
N ASP A 396 -17.12 -0.95 23.68
CA ASP A 396 -16.72 -2.04 24.56
C ASP A 396 -17.81 -3.13 24.63
N LYS A 397 -17.58 -4.16 25.46
CA LYS A 397 -18.54 -5.25 25.69
C LYS A 397 -19.89 -4.83 26.29
N ASN A 398 -19.96 -3.64 26.89
CA ASN A 398 -21.18 -3.07 27.47
C ASN A 398 -21.89 -2.12 26.49
N GLY A 399 -21.31 -1.88 25.31
CA GLY A 399 -21.81 -0.91 24.33
C GLY A 399 -21.36 0.53 24.60
N GLU A 400 -20.40 0.73 25.50
CA GLU A 400 -19.90 2.07 25.85
C GLU A 400 -18.76 2.49 24.90
N PRO A 401 -18.74 3.75 24.43
CA PRO A 401 -17.71 4.22 23.50
C PRO A 401 -16.37 4.52 24.18
N VAL A 402 -15.31 4.63 23.37
CA VAL A 402 -13.98 5.05 23.84
C VAL A 402 -14.07 6.38 24.61
N PRO A 403 -13.53 6.49 25.84
CA PRO A 403 -13.54 7.73 26.61
C PRO A 403 -12.75 8.86 25.94
N ASP A 404 -13.21 10.11 26.08
CA ASP A 404 -12.53 11.31 25.56
C ASP A 404 -11.07 11.39 26.01
N ALA A 405 -10.81 11.08 27.29
CA ALA A 405 -9.47 11.08 27.86
C ALA A 405 -8.53 10.07 27.18
N LEU A 406 -9.06 8.93 26.73
CA LEU A 406 -8.27 7.90 26.05
C LEU A 406 -8.00 8.28 24.59
N ILE A 407 -8.96 8.91 23.90
CA ILE A 407 -8.76 9.51 22.57
C ILE A 407 -7.68 10.60 22.65
N HIS A 408 -7.79 11.49 23.64
CA HIS A 408 -6.81 12.55 23.87
C HIS A 408 -5.40 11.99 24.12
N ALA A 409 -5.27 10.99 25.01
CA ALA A 409 -3.99 10.33 25.26
C ALA A 409 -3.40 9.67 24.00
N GLY A 410 -4.25 9.10 23.14
CA GLY A 410 -3.85 8.58 21.83
C GLY A 410 -3.25 9.66 20.92
N ILE A 411 -3.90 10.83 20.86
CA ILE A 411 -3.41 11.99 20.10
C ILE A 411 -2.09 12.50 20.68
N GLU A 412 -1.99 12.66 22.00
CA GLU A 412 -0.76 13.10 22.67
C GLU A 412 0.42 12.14 22.42
N ALA A 413 0.15 10.84 22.31
CA ALA A 413 1.17 9.84 22.01
C ALA A 413 1.64 9.86 20.54
N ARG A 414 0.74 10.09 19.57
CA ARG A 414 1.04 9.96 18.14
C ARG A 414 1.40 11.28 17.45
N GLN A 415 0.63 12.32 17.71
CA GLN A 415 0.71 13.59 16.98
C GLN A 415 2.11 14.23 17.03
N PRO A 416 2.83 14.26 18.17
CA PRO A 416 4.16 14.86 18.22
C PRO A 416 5.15 14.24 17.23
N MET A 417 5.04 12.95 16.92
CA MET A 417 6.00 12.26 16.04
C MET A 417 5.49 12.09 14.60
N ARG A 418 4.34 12.68 14.25
CA ARG A 418 3.75 12.53 12.93
C ARG A 418 4.67 13.03 11.81
N ALA A 419 5.21 14.24 11.94
CA ALA A 419 6.17 14.79 10.97
C ALA A 419 7.41 13.89 10.80
N PHE A 420 7.97 13.38 11.90
CA PHE A 420 9.12 12.47 11.87
C PHE A 420 8.79 11.16 11.13
N ASN A 421 7.60 10.61 11.37
CA ASN A 421 7.14 9.36 10.75
C ASN A 421 6.99 9.50 9.23
N GLU A 422 6.32 10.56 8.75
CA GLU A 422 6.18 10.79 7.31
C GLU A 422 7.51 11.12 6.63
N ARG A 423 8.39 11.87 7.31
CA ARG A 423 9.74 12.15 6.81
C ARG A 423 10.63 10.91 6.74
N HIS A 424 10.33 9.87 7.52
CA HIS A 424 11.00 8.57 7.35
C HIS A 424 10.63 7.89 6.03
N ILE A 425 9.44 8.15 5.48
CA ILE A 425 9.08 7.71 4.13
C ILE A 425 9.81 8.56 3.09
N LEU A 426 9.79 9.88 3.28
CA LEU A 426 10.50 10.87 2.44
C LEU A 426 12.00 10.58 2.29
N LEU A 427 12.65 10.06 3.33
CA LEU A 427 14.07 9.69 3.33
C LEU A 427 14.47 8.78 2.14
N VAL A 428 13.64 7.78 1.84
CA VAL A 428 13.98 6.72 0.87
C VAL A 428 14.14 7.25 -0.55
N PRO A 429 13.19 8.01 -1.15
CA PRO A 429 13.38 8.55 -2.49
C PRO A 429 14.54 9.55 -2.60
N TYR A 430 14.87 10.32 -1.55
CA TYR A 430 16.06 11.18 -1.56
C TYR A 430 17.35 10.35 -1.62
N PHE A 431 17.40 9.28 -0.84
CA PHE A 431 18.54 8.36 -0.83
C PHE A 431 18.69 7.66 -2.19
N GLU A 432 17.63 7.03 -2.71
CA GLU A 432 17.69 6.30 -3.98
C GLU A 432 18.01 7.25 -5.15
N TRP A 433 17.41 8.44 -5.21
CA TRP A 433 17.73 9.43 -6.24
C TRP A 433 19.21 9.80 -6.25
N SER A 434 19.80 9.98 -5.07
CA SER A 434 21.23 10.32 -4.95
C SER A 434 22.12 9.13 -5.29
N LEU A 435 21.76 7.92 -4.82
CA LEU A 435 22.50 6.68 -5.06
C LEU A 435 22.59 6.37 -6.56
N TYR A 436 21.47 6.44 -7.29
CA TYR A 436 21.45 6.16 -8.72
C TYR A 436 22.09 7.26 -9.59
N GLN A 437 22.43 8.42 -9.01
CA GLN A 437 23.21 9.47 -9.68
C GLN A 437 24.72 9.34 -9.48
N MET A 438 25.17 8.52 -8.53
CA MET A 438 26.60 8.30 -8.30
C MET A 438 27.28 7.72 -9.56
N ALA A 439 28.52 8.15 -9.80
CA ALA A 439 29.34 7.53 -10.82
C ALA A 439 29.71 6.11 -10.39
N GLU A 440 29.85 5.20 -11.35
CA GLU A 440 30.14 3.78 -11.08
C GLU A 440 31.42 3.59 -10.26
N ALA A 441 32.44 4.41 -10.51
CA ALA A 441 33.71 4.37 -9.77
C ALA A 441 33.57 4.79 -8.29
N ASP A 442 32.50 5.51 -7.94
CA ASP A 442 32.27 6.04 -6.59
C ASP A 442 31.32 5.15 -5.78
N LEU A 443 30.71 4.11 -6.37
CA LEU A 443 29.81 3.15 -5.71
C LEU A 443 30.57 2.17 -4.79
N THR A 444 31.28 2.73 -3.81
CA THR A 444 32.00 1.98 -2.77
C THR A 444 31.12 1.81 -1.53
N PRO A 445 31.33 0.75 -0.72
CA PRO A 445 30.62 0.57 0.55
C PRO A 445 30.70 1.80 1.47
N GLU A 446 31.87 2.43 1.55
CA GLU A 446 32.10 3.61 2.38
C GLU A 446 31.29 4.82 1.88
N ALA A 447 31.33 5.10 0.58
CA ALA A 447 30.59 6.23 0.00
C ALA A 447 29.07 6.05 0.10
N ILE A 448 28.56 4.84 -0.14
CA ILE A 448 27.12 4.55 -0.03
C ILE A 448 26.67 4.61 1.44
N THR A 449 27.49 4.11 2.38
CA THR A 449 27.22 4.26 3.82
C THR A 449 27.17 5.73 4.20
N GLN A 450 28.14 6.54 3.76
CA GLN A 450 28.18 7.97 4.02
C GLN A 450 26.93 8.67 3.45
N LEU A 451 26.55 8.36 2.20
CA LEU A 451 25.33 8.89 1.59
C LEU A 451 24.09 8.57 2.44
N ALA A 452 23.95 7.34 2.93
CA ALA A 452 22.84 6.96 3.79
C ALA A 452 22.83 7.79 5.09
N ARG A 453 23.97 7.91 5.78
CA ARG A 453 24.07 8.71 7.01
C ARG A 453 23.74 10.19 6.77
N GLU A 454 24.27 10.78 5.70
CA GLU A 454 24.03 12.19 5.35
C GLU A 454 22.56 12.45 5.00
N THR A 455 21.93 11.53 4.27
CA THR A 455 20.51 11.66 3.90
C THR A 455 19.61 11.54 5.14
N GLU A 456 19.92 10.61 6.05
CA GLU A 456 19.21 10.47 7.33
C GLU A 456 19.30 11.74 8.18
N GLN A 457 20.50 12.30 8.33
CA GLN A 457 20.69 13.56 9.07
C GLN A 457 19.97 14.73 8.38
N ARG A 458 20.02 14.82 7.04
CA ARG A 458 19.34 15.87 6.28
C ARG A 458 17.81 15.81 6.43
N ILE A 459 17.22 14.62 6.33
CA ILE A 459 15.77 14.46 6.29
C ILE A 459 15.18 14.28 7.69
N LEU A 460 15.79 13.46 8.54
CA LEU A 460 15.28 13.18 9.88
C LEU A 460 15.87 14.08 10.95
N GLY A 461 17.07 14.62 10.78
CA GLY A 461 17.79 15.36 11.82
C GLY A 461 18.46 14.47 12.87
N VAL A 462 18.39 13.15 12.70
CA VAL A 462 18.99 12.11 13.56
C VAL A 462 19.36 10.90 12.69
N ASP A 463 20.13 9.97 13.26
CA ASP A 463 20.31 8.66 12.64
C ASP A 463 18.97 7.90 12.64
N SER A 464 18.63 7.29 11.52
CA SER A 464 17.37 6.60 11.36
C SER A 464 17.25 5.40 12.31
N PRO A 465 16.10 5.24 12.98
CA PRO A 465 15.81 4.04 13.75
C PRO A 465 15.70 2.79 12.87
N ARG A 466 15.43 2.94 11.57
CA ARG A 466 15.55 1.87 10.59
C ARG A 466 16.63 2.27 9.60
N PRO A 467 17.86 1.76 9.73
CA PRO A 467 18.95 2.13 8.83
C PRO A 467 18.53 2.00 7.36
N THR A 468 18.82 3.03 6.55
CA THR A 468 18.23 3.20 5.21
C THR A 468 18.45 1.99 4.30
N LEU A 469 19.65 1.40 4.30
CA LEU A 469 19.95 0.24 3.46
C LEU A 469 19.35 -1.07 3.99
N ALA A 470 18.88 -1.10 5.25
CA ALA A 470 18.17 -2.25 5.83
C ALA A 470 16.68 -2.29 5.41
N ILE A 471 16.20 -1.29 4.68
CA ILE A 471 14.86 -1.29 4.09
C ILE A 471 14.88 -2.28 2.90
N PRO A 472 14.06 -3.34 2.92
CA PRO A 472 14.13 -4.41 1.91
C PRO A 472 13.67 -3.95 0.52
N HIS A 473 12.89 -2.87 0.43
CA HIS A 473 12.34 -2.36 -0.82
C HIS A 473 13.43 -1.98 -1.84
N LEU A 474 14.62 -1.60 -1.37
CA LEU A 474 15.75 -1.21 -2.23
C LEU A 474 16.32 -2.41 -3.01
N LEU A 475 16.04 -3.64 -2.59
CA LEU A 475 16.74 -4.84 -3.05
C LEU A 475 16.10 -5.51 -4.27
N SER A 476 14.77 -5.47 -4.44
CA SER A 476 14.13 -6.07 -5.61
C SER A 476 13.80 -5.04 -6.68
N MET A 477 13.84 -5.48 -7.94
CA MET A 477 13.43 -4.68 -9.09
C MET A 477 11.98 -4.22 -9.01
N GLU A 478 11.14 -5.02 -8.37
CA GLU A 478 9.71 -4.74 -8.19
C GLU A 478 9.51 -3.46 -7.37
N SER A 479 10.20 -3.34 -6.22
CA SER A 479 9.98 -2.27 -5.25
C SER A 479 11.06 -1.19 -5.17
N ALA A 480 12.23 -1.38 -5.78
CA ALA A 480 13.26 -0.34 -5.79
C ALA A 480 12.74 0.90 -6.53
N CYS A 481 13.01 2.09 -6.00
CA CYS A 481 12.50 3.37 -6.50
C CYS A 481 10.96 3.47 -6.55
N SER A 482 10.22 2.78 -5.67
CA SER A 482 8.76 2.94 -5.55
C SER A 482 8.30 3.49 -4.21
N TYR A 483 9.18 3.58 -3.19
CA TYR A 483 8.79 3.89 -1.81
C TYR A 483 8.09 5.26 -1.65
N GLN A 484 8.37 6.21 -2.54
CA GLN A 484 7.66 7.49 -2.60
C GLN A 484 6.15 7.35 -2.76
N GLY A 485 5.65 6.25 -3.34
CA GLY A 485 4.22 6.09 -3.58
C GLY A 485 3.42 6.02 -2.29
N TYR A 486 3.98 5.52 -1.18
CA TYR A 486 3.32 5.58 0.13
C TYR A 486 3.12 7.03 0.61
N LEU A 487 4.14 7.88 0.41
CA LEU A 487 4.05 9.29 0.83
C LEU A 487 3.11 10.08 -0.08
N LEU A 488 3.17 9.85 -1.40
CA LEU A 488 2.23 10.44 -2.35
C LEU A 488 0.78 10.02 -2.03
N ALA A 489 0.56 8.75 -1.69
CA ALA A 489 -0.74 8.27 -1.25
C ALA A 489 -1.21 8.99 0.01
N MET A 490 -0.33 9.15 1.01
CA MET A 490 -0.69 9.87 2.24
C MET A 490 -1.00 11.36 2.00
N MET A 491 -0.30 11.99 1.05
CA MET A 491 -0.63 13.35 0.59
C MET A 491 -2.01 13.40 -0.06
N ALA A 492 -2.30 12.45 -0.95
CA ALA A 492 -3.59 12.34 -1.61
C ALA A 492 -4.74 12.03 -0.63
N VAL A 493 -4.49 11.22 0.41
CA VAL A 493 -5.45 10.94 1.50
C VAL A 493 -5.81 12.23 2.23
N GLU A 494 -4.83 12.99 2.73
CA GLU A 494 -5.12 14.23 3.47
C GLU A 494 -5.76 15.31 2.58
N GLN A 495 -5.36 15.37 1.31
CA GLN A 495 -6.00 16.24 0.32
C GLN A 495 -7.46 15.86 0.07
N THR A 496 -7.75 14.57 -0.06
CA THR A 496 -9.11 14.03 -0.23
C THR A 496 -9.97 14.26 1.02
N ARG A 497 -9.40 14.02 2.20
CA ARG A 497 -10.05 14.29 3.49
C ARG A 497 -10.38 15.76 3.63
N HIS A 498 -9.45 16.65 3.28
CA HIS A 498 -9.69 18.09 3.31
C HIS A 498 -10.85 18.50 2.39
N PHE A 499 -10.90 17.98 1.17
CA PHE A 499 -11.99 18.25 0.23
C PHE A 499 -13.37 17.92 0.83
N PHE A 500 -13.55 16.71 1.36
CA PHE A 500 -14.82 16.30 1.96
C PHE A 500 -15.13 17.06 3.26
N LEU A 501 -14.12 17.34 4.10
CA LEU A 501 -14.31 18.15 5.30
C LEU A 501 -14.72 19.59 4.97
N GLN A 502 -14.16 20.19 3.93
CA GLN A 502 -14.53 21.53 3.49
C GLN A 502 -15.93 21.57 2.89
N ARG A 503 -16.27 20.58 2.06
CA ARG A 503 -17.55 20.54 1.34
C ARG A 503 -18.71 20.11 2.24
N ASP A 504 -18.50 19.06 3.04
CA ASP A 504 -19.56 18.34 3.74
C ASP A 504 -19.48 18.52 5.27
N GLY A 505 -18.30 18.85 5.81
CA GLY A 505 -18.08 19.09 7.24
C GLY A 505 -17.78 17.84 8.07
N TYR A 506 -17.78 16.65 7.47
CA TYR A 506 -17.51 15.38 8.17
C TYR A 506 -17.14 14.25 7.21
N LEU A 507 -16.48 13.21 7.75
CA LEU A 507 -16.08 12.01 7.01
C LEU A 507 -16.88 10.78 7.46
N THR A 508 -16.92 10.52 8.77
CA THR A 508 -17.61 9.37 9.35
C THR A 508 -19.09 9.35 8.99
N ASP A 509 -19.51 8.28 8.32
CA ASP A 509 -20.87 8.07 7.80
C ASP A 509 -21.31 9.11 6.74
N ASN A 510 -20.37 9.70 5.99
CA ASN A 510 -20.70 10.62 4.90
C ASN A 510 -21.06 9.83 3.61
N PRO A 511 -22.34 9.83 3.18
CA PRO A 511 -22.79 9.04 2.04
C PRO A 511 -22.36 9.61 0.67
N ALA A 512 -21.77 10.80 0.64
CA ALA A 512 -21.25 11.40 -0.60
C ALA A 512 -19.88 10.83 -0.99
N ILE A 513 -19.14 10.24 -0.04
CA ILE A 513 -17.76 9.78 -0.26
C ILE A 513 -17.71 8.64 -1.29
N GLY A 514 -18.46 7.57 -1.08
CA GLY A 514 -18.43 6.39 -1.96
C GLY A 514 -18.74 6.71 -3.42
N PRO A 515 -19.84 7.42 -3.73
CA PRO A 515 -20.16 7.84 -5.10
C PRO A 515 -19.09 8.71 -5.75
N ASP A 516 -18.49 9.64 -5.01
CA ASP A 516 -17.46 10.53 -5.55
C ASP A 516 -16.14 9.79 -5.80
N LEU A 517 -15.69 8.96 -4.86
CA LEU A 517 -14.54 8.10 -5.08
C LEU A 517 -14.78 7.13 -6.25
N ALA A 518 -15.98 6.56 -6.36
CA ALA A 518 -16.34 5.71 -7.49
C ALA A 518 -16.25 6.46 -8.82
N ALA A 519 -16.77 7.69 -8.90
CA ALA A 519 -16.78 8.48 -10.13
C ALA A 519 -15.38 8.98 -10.53
N HIS A 520 -14.61 9.49 -9.57
CA HIS A 520 -13.39 10.25 -9.84
C HIS A 520 -12.12 9.44 -9.64
N TYR A 521 -12.11 8.50 -8.68
CA TYR A 521 -10.95 7.70 -8.34
C TYR A 521 -11.04 6.26 -8.81
N TRP A 522 -12.20 5.65 -9.04
CA TRP A 522 -12.24 4.20 -9.37
C TRP A 522 -12.66 3.91 -10.80
N GLN A 523 -13.73 4.54 -11.29
CA GLN A 523 -14.24 4.43 -12.67
C GLN A 523 -13.13 4.43 -13.73
N PRO A 524 -12.17 5.38 -13.73
CA PRO A 524 -11.19 5.48 -14.80
C PRO A 524 -10.13 4.35 -14.79
N GLY A 525 -9.89 3.70 -13.65
CA GLY A 525 -8.74 2.80 -13.48
C GLY A 525 -7.43 3.44 -13.94
N ASN A 526 -6.50 2.63 -14.43
CA ASN A 526 -5.20 3.14 -14.92
C ASN A 526 -5.24 3.78 -16.32
N SER A 527 -6.41 4.19 -16.81
CA SER A 527 -6.51 4.97 -18.05
C SER A 527 -6.00 6.41 -17.87
N VAL A 528 -6.07 6.94 -16.65
CA VAL A 528 -5.61 8.29 -16.26
C VAL A 528 -4.41 8.20 -15.32
N SER A 529 -3.73 9.32 -15.05
CA SER A 529 -2.71 9.37 -14.00
C SER A 529 -3.35 9.59 -12.62
N HIS A 530 -2.64 9.30 -11.53
CA HIS A 530 -3.15 9.60 -10.20
C HIS A 530 -3.38 11.11 -9.98
N ASN A 531 -2.53 11.95 -10.56
CA ASN A 531 -2.74 13.40 -10.51
C ASN A 531 -4.04 13.82 -11.20
N ASP A 532 -4.44 13.14 -12.29
CA ASP A 532 -5.70 13.42 -12.98
C ASP A 532 -6.91 13.01 -12.12
N THR A 533 -6.80 11.95 -11.32
CA THR A 533 -7.89 11.55 -10.40
C THR A 533 -8.09 12.60 -9.32
N LEU A 534 -6.99 13.12 -8.74
CA LEU A 534 -7.02 14.22 -7.78
C LEU A 534 -7.67 15.47 -8.38
N LEU A 535 -7.19 15.92 -9.55
CA LEU A 535 -7.77 17.06 -10.28
C LEU A 535 -9.27 16.88 -10.53
N SER A 536 -9.70 15.65 -10.84
CA SER A 536 -11.11 15.34 -11.11
C SER A 536 -11.99 15.49 -9.87
N LEU A 537 -11.52 15.05 -8.70
CA LEU A 537 -12.28 15.10 -7.45
C LEU A 537 -12.17 16.47 -6.75
N THR A 538 -10.95 16.94 -6.53
CA THR A 538 -10.66 18.07 -5.64
C THR A 538 -10.49 19.39 -6.40
N GLY A 539 -10.27 19.33 -7.72
CA GLY A 539 -9.99 20.49 -8.57
C GLY A 539 -8.52 20.93 -8.57
N GLU A 540 -7.64 20.21 -7.87
CA GLU A 540 -6.19 20.47 -7.80
C GLU A 540 -5.37 19.18 -7.96
N GLY A 541 -4.15 19.30 -8.45
CA GLY A 541 -3.20 18.19 -8.53
C GLY A 541 -2.60 17.86 -7.16
N PHE A 542 -1.56 17.03 -7.13
CA PHE A 542 -0.87 16.71 -5.87
C PHE A 542 -0.48 17.97 -5.08
N ASN A 543 -1.02 18.08 -3.87
CA ASN A 543 -0.77 19.20 -2.98
C ASN A 543 -0.24 18.68 -1.62
N PRO A 544 1.08 18.74 -1.37
CA PRO A 544 1.67 18.21 -0.15
C PRO A 544 1.33 19.02 1.11
N ASP A 545 0.75 20.22 0.95
CA ASP A 545 0.45 21.12 2.06
C ASP A 545 -0.57 20.53 3.04
N TYR A 546 -1.52 19.71 2.57
CA TYR A 546 -2.53 19.11 3.45
C TYR A 546 -1.89 18.13 4.44
N LEU A 547 -1.02 17.24 3.95
CA LEU A 547 -0.26 16.35 4.82
C LEU A 547 0.71 17.14 5.70
N ALA A 548 1.36 18.18 5.17
CA ALA A 548 2.26 19.03 5.96
C ALA A 548 1.51 19.74 7.09
N GLN A 549 0.33 20.30 6.82
CA GLN A 549 -0.53 20.93 7.82
C GLN A 549 -0.92 19.94 8.92
N ALA A 550 -1.31 18.72 8.52
CA ALA A 550 -1.67 17.66 9.45
C ALA A 550 -0.47 17.20 10.32
N CYS A 551 0.74 17.17 9.74
CA CYS A 551 2.00 16.93 10.47
C CYS A 551 2.39 18.08 11.41
N ASN A 552 2.04 19.32 11.05
CA ASN A 552 2.45 20.53 11.76
C ASN A 552 1.57 20.87 12.97
N GLN A 553 0.41 20.23 13.10
CA GLN A 553 -0.48 20.39 14.26
C GLN A 553 0.22 20.00 15.57
N THR A 554 0.02 20.81 16.61
CA THR A 554 0.33 20.40 17.99
C THR A 554 -0.69 19.37 18.47
N ALA A 555 -0.34 18.59 19.51
CA ALA A 555 -1.28 17.66 20.14
C ALA A 555 -2.56 18.38 20.63
N GLU A 556 -2.42 19.59 21.18
CA GLU A 556 -3.54 20.42 21.62
C GLU A 556 -4.45 20.84 20.45
N GLN A 557 -3.88 21.25 19.31
CA GLN A 557 -4.66 21.60 18.12
C GLN A 557 -5.40 20.38 17.56
N ALA A 558 -4.73 19.24 17.47
CA ALA A 558 -5.34 17.99 17.03
C ALA A 558 -6.47 17.54 17.98
N TRP A 559 -6.28 17.70 19.29
CA TRP A 559 -7.31 17.42 20.29
C TRP A 559 -8.51 18.36 20.17
N GLN A 560 -8.29 19.66 20.02
CA GLN A 560 -9.38 20.63 19.80
C GLN A 560 -10.19 20.29 18.55
N GLN A 561 -9.52 19.88 17.46
CA GLN A 561 -10.19 19.42 16.26
C GLN A 561 -11.00 18.13 16.52
N ALA A 562 -10.43 17.16 17.25
CA ALA A 562 -11.13 15.94 17.64
C ALA A 562 -12.38 16.24 18.48
N GLN A 563 -12.31 17.16 19.44
CA GLN A 563 -13.46 17.57 20.25
C GLN A 563 -14.59 18.15 19.39
N VAL A 564 -14.26 18.99 18.39
CA VAL A 564 -15.24 19.52 17.45
C VAL A 564 -15.91 18.38 16.69
N THR A 565 -15.16 17.39 16.20
CA THR A 565 -15.74 16.25 15.46
C THR A 565 -16.64 15.40 16.35
N ILE A 566 -16.26 15.12 17.61
CA ILE A 566 -17.06 14.37 18.58
C ILE A 566 -18.40 15.07 18.83
N VAL A 567 -18.38 16.38 19.12
CA VAL A 567 -19.59 17.15 19.42
C VAL A 567 -20.50 17.24 18.19
N SER A 568 -19.94 17.55 17.02
CA SER A 568 -20.70 17.60 15.77
C SER A 568 -21.34 16.25 15.45
N ALA A 569 -20.60 15.15 15.59
CA ALA A 569 -21.10 13.81 15.36
C ALA A 569 -22.20 13.39 16.33
N ALA A 570 -22.16 13.81 17.61
CA ALA A 570 -23.23 13.54 18.57
C ALA A 570 -24.57 14.19 18.18
N THR A 571 -24.53 15.29 17.41
CA THR A 571 -25.75 15.99 16.93
C THR A 571 -26.23 15.52 15.56
N ARG A 572 -25.36 14.87 14.78
CA ARG A 572 -25.66 14.36 13.44
C ARG A 572 -26.35 12.99 13.56
N PRO A 573 -27.51 12.76 12.92
CA PRO A 573 -28.14 11.43 12.92
C PRO A 573 -27.18 10.39 12.34
N GLN A 574 -27.26 9.17 12.84
CA GLN A 574 -26.58 8.02 12.25
C GLN A 574 -27.64 7.19 11.51
N PRO A 575 -27.72 7.27 10.17
CA PRO A 575 -28.70 6.52 9.42
C PRO A 575 -28.48 5.00 9.56
N PRO A 576 -29.49 4.17 9.30
CA PRO A 576 -29.29 2.72 9.20
C PRO A 576 -28.23 2.40 8.13
N ALA A 577 -27.49 1.30 8.31
CA ALA A 577 -26.56 0.79 7.31
C ALA A 577 -27.33 -0.09 6.29
N ASP A 578 -28.19 0.54 5.48
CA ASP A 578 -29.10 -0.14 4.55
C ASP A 578 -28.69 -0.05 3.07
N PHE A 579 -27.60 0.67 2.76
CA PHE A 579 -27.00 0.68 1.43
C PHE A 579 -26.62 -0.74 0.99
N ASP A 580 -26.99 -1.11 -0.24
CA ASP A 580 -26.62 -2.39 -0.82
C ASP A 580 -25.15 -2.34 -1.28
N LEU A 581 -24.29 -3.08 -0.58
CA LEU A 581 -22.89 -3.25 -0.97
C LEU A 581 -22.77 -3.84 -2.39
N ASN A 582 -23.80 -4.55 -2.86
CA ASN A 582 -23.84 -5.22 -4.16
C ASN A 582 -22.60 -6.13 -4.33
N ALA A 583 -22.43 -7.08 -3.41
CA ALA A 583 -21.36 -8.08 -3.44
C ALA A 583 -21.84 -9.42 -2.85
N ALA A 584 -21.30 -10.51 -3.40
CA ALA A 584 -21.39 -11.83 -2.79
C ALA A 584 -20.12 -12.07 -1.97
N ILE A 585 -20.23 -12.04 -0.64
CA ILE A 585 -19.11 -12.09 0.30
C ILE A 585 -19.09 -13.45 1.00
N ARG A 586 -17.91 -14.07 1.02
CA ARG A 586 -17.62 -15.30 1.77
C ARG A 586 -16.45 -15.08 2.69
N ILE A 587 -16.61 -15.44 3.96
CA ILE A 587 -15.52 -15.47 4.94
C ILE A 587 -15.07 -16.92 5.09
N VAL A 588 -13.77 -17.14 4.97
CA VAL A 588 -13.16 -18.47 5.02
C VAL A 588 -12.05 -18.54 6.07
N ASP A 589 -11.84 -19.75 6.59
CA ASP A 589 -10.66 -20.16 7.35
C ASP A 589 -10.05 -21.35 6.59
N GLY A 590 -9.13 -21.04 5.67
CA GLY A 590 -8.68 -21.98 4.66
C GLY A 590 -9.80 -22.44 3.72
N GLU A 591 -10.06 -23.74 3.68
CA GLU A 591 -11.10 -24.30 2.81
C GLU A 591 -12.50 -24.26 3.45
N ARG A 592 -12.59 -23.94 4.75
CA ARG A 592 -13.85 -23.88 5.48
C ARG A 592 -14.49 -22.50 5.30
N VAL A 593 -15.72 -22.47 4.77
CA VAL A 593 -16.56 -21.26 4.85
C VAL A 593 -17.10 -21.14 6.29
N ILE A 594 -16.83 -20.01 6.93
CA ILE A 594 -17.25 -19.73 8.31
C ILE A 594 -18.44 -18.77 8.39
N ALA A 595 -18.64 -17.92 7.37
CA ALA A 595 -19.79 -17.05 7.22
C ALA A 595 -19.95 -16.61 5.75
N ASP A 596 -21.16 -16.26 5.32
CA ASP A 596 -21.40 -15.64 4.01
C ASP A 596 -22.69 -14.80 4.02
N ASN A 597 -22.86 -13.90 3.05
CA ASN A 597 -23.99 -12.98 2.99
C ASN A 597 -25.14 -13.41 2.06
N ARG A 598 -25.28 -14.72 1.76
CA ARG A 598 -26.37 -15.21 0.87
C ARG A 598 -27.76 -14.85 1.40
N ASP A 599 -27.93 -14.86 2.71
CA ASP A 599 -29.18 -14.53 3.41
C ASP A 599 -29.16 -13.10 4.02
N GLY A 600 -28.14 -12.30 3.69
CA GLY A 600 -27.97 -10.92 4.15
C GLY A 600 -26.73 -10.70 5.02
N ASP A 601 -26.27 -9.45 5.08
CA ASP A 601 -25.00 -9.10 5.75
C ASP A 601 -25.09 -9.20 7.28
N GLU A 602 -26.28 -9.02 7.87
CA GLU A 602 -26.48 -9.16 9.33
C GLU A 602 -26.21 -10.59 9.80
N GLY A 603 -26.73 -11.58 9.07
CA GLY A 603 -26.49 -13.00 9.35
C GLY A 603 -25.01 -13.37 9.22
N MET A 604 -24.37 -12.92 8.13
CA MET A 604 -22.93 -13.09 7.93
C MET A 604 -22.11 -12.57 9.11
N CYS A 605 -22.42 -11.35 9.57
CA CYS A 605 -21.70 -10.73 10.69
C CYS A 605 -21.93 -11.48 12.00
N ALA A 606 -23.16 -11.94 12.25
CA ALA A 606 -23.49 -12.72 13.44
C ALA A 606 -22.76 -14.08 13.47
N ASP A 607 -22.78 -14.81 12.35
CA ASP A 607 -22.11 -16.11 12.19
C ASP A 607 -20.60 -15.98 12.38
N PHE A 608 -19.99 -14.94 11.79
CA PHE A 608 -18.58 -14.64 11.98
C PHE A 608 -18.26 -14.35 13.45
N ALA A 609 -19.05 -13.50 14.11
CA ALA A 609 -18.84 -13.14 15.51
C ALA A 609 -19.01 -14.35 16.45
N GLU A 610 -19.96 -15.25 16.16
CA GLU A 610 -20.13 -16.52 16.89
C GLU A 610 -18.93 -17.45 16.67
N TYR A 611 -18.44 -17.57 15.43
CA TYR A 611 -17.25 -18.36 15.13
C TYR A 611 -16.04 -17.90 15.93
N ILE A 612 -15.74 -16.59 15.92
CA ILE A 612 -14.60 -16.03 16.66
C ILE A 612 -14.71 -16.33 18.16
N ARG A 613 -15.87 -16.04 18.78
CA ARG A 613 -16.09 -16.28 20.22
C ARG A 613 -16.07 -17.75 20.63
N GLY A 614 -16.34 -18.65 19.69
CA GLY A 614 -16.34 -20.10 19.93
C GLY A 614 -14.96 -20.75 19.84
N HIS A 615 -13.99 -20.09 19.19
CA HIS A 615 -12.67 -20.67 18.89
C HIS A 615 -11.49 -19.93 19.55
N TYR A 616 -11.70 -18.69 20.00
CA TYR A 616 -10.74 -17.83 20.68
C TYR A 616 -11.40 -17.21 21.92
#